data_AF-A0A529XGH7-F1
#
_entry.id   AF-A0A529XGH7-F1
#
_cell.length_a   1.000
_cell.length_b   1.000
_cell.length_c   1.000
_cell.angle_alpha   90.00
_cell.angle_beta   90.00
_cell.angle_gamma   90.00
#
_symmetry.space_group_name_H-M   'P 1'
#
loop_
_entity.id
_entity.type
_entity.pdbx_description
1 polymer ?
#
loop_
_entity_poly.entity_id
_entity_poly.type
_entity_poly.pdbx_seq_one_letter_code
_entity_poly.pdbx_strand_id
1 'polypeptide(L)'
;FSWSEQMENDLRAGKSNAVTTNVTPWLRQKTESGDTIIGARAILNQGLEMADAVFFILDPQGNIAERKDAAKAFLRDGYWELQDVKVFKAGNIRALATDKVPTNLKPEFVQERLARPETIPFYELPRKIEVARSFGLKANAFAMQFDSLVALPFLLVAMTLIAA
;
A
#
# COMPACT_ATOMS: atom_id res chain seq x y z
N PHE A 1 -26.18 21.20 10.87
CA PHE A 1 -25.87 20.79 9.48
C PHE A 1 -24.72 19.78 9.53
N SER A 2 -24.97 18.47 9.67
CA SER A 2 -23.93 17.42 9.59
C SER A 2 -24.47 15.99 9.82
N TRP A 3 -25.71 15.82 10.31
CA TRP A 3 -26.22 14.48 10.63
C TRP A 3 -26.78 13.74 9.41
N SER A 4 -27.24 14.47 8.40
CA SER A 4 -27.76 13.91 7.15
C SER A 4 -26.66 13.40 6.21
N GLU A 5 -25.46 14.00 6.23
CA GLU A 5 -24.33 13.54 5.41
C GLU A 5 -23.73 12.23 5.92
N GLN A 6 -23.73 12.02 7.25
CA GLN A 6 -23.22 10.77 7.84
C GLN A 6 -24.13 9.57 7.53
N MET A 7 -25.45 9.77 7.47
CA MET A 7 -26.38 8.68 7.14
C MET A 7 -26.38 8.33 5.64
N GLU A 8 -26.20 9.31 4.75
CA GLU A 8 -26.18 9.03 3.31
C GLU A 8 -24.92 8.26 2.89
N ASN A 9 -23.79 8.47 3.58
CA ASN A 9 -22.54 7.81 3.26
C ASN A 9 -22.48 6.36 3.78
N ASP A 10 -23.14 6.08 4.92
CA ASP A 10 -23.23 4.74 5.50
C ASP A 10 -24.12 3.80 4.67
N LEU A 11 -25.10 4.36 3.94
CA LEU A 11 -25.95 3.62 3.01
C LEU A 11 -25.32 3.40 1.63
N ARG A 12 -24.31 4.20 1.26
CA ARG A 12 -23.56 4.05 -0.01
C ARG A 12 -22.32 3.17 0.12
N ALA A 13 -21.77 2.99 1.32
CA ALA A 13 -20.62 2.12 1.59
C ALA A 13 -21.04 0.65 1.69
N GLY A 14 -21.63 0.13 0.61
CA GLY A 14 -21.88 -1.31 0.46
C GLY A 14 -20.56 -2.08 0.46
N LYS A 15 -20.24 -2.71 1.59
CA LYS A 15 -19.34 -3.87 1.73
C LYS A 15 -17.97 -3.71 1.03
N SER A 16 -17.10 -2.90 1.61
CA SER A 16 -15.65 -3.02 1.34
C SER A 16 -14.88 -2.71 2.61
N ASN A 17 -14.06 -3.69 3.04
CA ASN A 17 -13.31 -3.72 4.28
C ASN A 17 -12.77 -2.34 4.71
N ALA A 18 -13.31 -1.85 5.83
CA ALA A 18 -12.89 -0.61 6.45
C ALA A 18 -11.45 -0.74 6.96
N VAL A 19 -10.51 -0.06 6.29
CA VAL A 19 -9.28 0.39 6.93
C VAL A 19 -9.64 1.67 7.68
N THR A 20 -9.99 1.52 8.95
CA THR A 20 -10.28 2.63 9.87
C THR A 20 -8.98 3.32 10.28
N THR A 21 -8.41 4.15 9.41
CA THR A 21 -7.54 5.27 9.80
C THR A 21 -7.70 6.38 8.78
N ASN A 22 -8.18 7.55 9.23
CA ASN A 22 -8.34 8.80 8.47
C ASN A 22 -7.01 9.40 7.92
N VAL A 23 -6.00 8.58 7.65
CA VAL A 23 -4.73 9.00 7.07
C VAL A 23 -4.67 8.41 5.68
N THR A 24 -4.89 9.24 4.65
CA THR A 24 -4.56 8.89 3.28
C THR A 24 -3.11 8.37 3.25
N PRO A 25 -2.90 7.07 2.99
CA PRO A 25 -1.58 6.48 3.12
C PRO A 25 -0.71 7.00 1.97
N TRP A 26 0.30 7.81 2.32
CA TRP A 26 1.32 8.23 1.37
C TRP A 26 2.38 7.13 1.26
N LEU A 27 2.69 6.75 0.03
CA LEU A 27 3.72 5.77 -0.30
C LEU A 27 4.85 6.46 -1.08
N ARG A 28 6.05 6.46 -0.51
CA ARG A 28 7.25 6.87 -1.23
C ARG A 28 7.92 5.64 -1.82
N GLN A 29 8.19 5.67 -3.12
CA GLN A 29 8.89 4.63 -3.85
C GLN A 29 10.15 5.19 -4.51
N LYS A 30 11.24 4.42 -4.47
CA LYS A 30 12.43 4.67 -5.28
C LYS A 30 12.52 3.59 -6.35
N THR A 31 12.52 4.02 -7.60
CA THR A 31 12.68 3.18 -8.78
C THR A 31 13.97 3.57 -9.50
N GLU A 32 14.44 2.75 -10.44
CA GLU A 32 15.56 3.13 -11.32
C GLU A 32 15.25 4.40 -12.13
N SER A 33 13.96 4.65 -12.40
CA SER A 33 13.45 5.82 -13.12
C SER A 33 13.37 7.10 -12.27
N GLY A 34 13.45 6.98 -10.93
CA GLY A 34 13.36 8.13 -10.02
C GLY A 34 12.62 7.84 -8.71
N ASP A 35 12.55 8.87 -7.86
CA ASP A 35 11.84 8.85 -6.58
C ASP A 35 10.43 9.43 -6.78
N THR A 36 9.41 8.72 -6.33
CA THR A 36 8.01 9.10 -6.53
C THR A 36 7.23 8.95 -5.24
N ILE A 37 6.46 9.98 -4.88
CA ILE A 37 5.52 9.95 -3.76
C ILE A 37 4.11 9.80 -4.32
N ILE A 38 3.39 8.79 -3.84
CA ILE A 38 2.06 8.42 -4.30
C ILE A 38 1.08 8.58 -3.13
N GLY A 39 -0.05 9.22 -3.38
CA GLY A 39 -1.18 9.27 -2.45
C GLY A 39 -2.50 9.08 -3.20
N ALA A 40 -3.55 8.66 -2.50
CA ALA A 40 -4.87 8.49 -3.11
C ALA A 40 -5.97 8.75 -2.09
N ARG A 41 -7.09 9.35 -2.50
CA ARG A 41 -8.23 9.56 -1.59
C ARG A 41 -8.79 8.23 -1.08
N ALA A 42 -8.92 7.26 -1.98
CA ALA A 42 -9.37 5.93 -1.64
C ALA A 42 -8.51 4.88 -2.34
N ILE A 43 -8.24 3.80 -1.60
CA ILE A 43 -7.58 2.61 -2.11
C ILE A 43 -8.63 1.51 -2.21
N LEU A 44 -8.79 0.96 -3.40
CA LEU A 44 -9.84 0.02 -3.78
C LEU A 44 -9.19 -1.30 -4.23
N ASN A 45 -10.01 -2.34 -4.35
CA ASN A 45 -9.59 -3.64 -4.88
C ASN A 45 -8.28 -4.17 -4.26
N GLN A 46 -8.21 -4.15 -2.91
CA GLN A 46 -7.03 -4.59 -2.15
C GLN A 46 -5.72 -3.85 -2.53
N GLY A 47 -5.85 -2.61 -3.00
CA GLY A 47 -4.74 -1.74 -3.42
C GLY A 47 -4.25 -1.92 -4.85
N LEU A 48 -4.99 -2.66 -5.66
CA LEU A 48 -4.78 -2.69 -7.11
C LEU A 48 -5.39 -1.50 -7.84
N GLU A 49 -6.32 -0.79 -7.20
CA GLU A 49 -6.98 0.38 -7.76
C GLU A 49 -6.94 1.53 -6.76
N MET A 50 -6.76 2.74 -7.26
CA MET A 50 -6.78 3.97 -6.48
C MET A 50 -7.72 4.98 -7.14
N ALA A 51 -8.53 5.66 -6.33
CA ALA A 51 -9.38 6.75 -6.76
C ALA A 51 -8.84 8.10 -6.26
N ASP A 52 -8.88 9.11 -7.13
CA ASP A 52 -8.26 10.43 -6.93
C ASP A 52 -6.79 10.29 -6.49
N ALA A 53 -5.99 9.65 -7.34
CA ALA A 53 -4.58 9.40 -7.09
C ALA A 53 -3.72 10.60 -7.48
N VAL A 54 -2.69 10.88 -6.68
CA VAL A 54 -1.72 11.95 -6.88
C VAL A 54 -0.32 11.36 -6.84
N PHE A 55 0.47 11.66 -7.87
CA PHE A 55 1.85 11.23 -8.02
C PHE A 55 2.76 12.45 -8.06
N PHE A 56 3.70 12.55 -7.13
CA PHE A 56 4.78 13.54 -7.16
C PHE A 56 6.07 12.85 -7.59
N ILE A 57 6.63 13.28 -8.71
CA ILE A 57 7.89 12.78 -9.25
C ILE A 57 8.98 13.75 -8.84
N LEU A 58 9.99 13.23 -8.13
CA LEU A 58 11.09 14.01 -7.58
C LEU A 58 12.29 13.95 -8.52
N ASP A 59 13.00 15.07 -8.64
CA ASP A 59 14.31 15.12 -9.29
C ASP A 59 15.40 14.47 -8.39
N PRO A 60 16.63 14.24 -8.91
CA PRO A 60 17.74 13.72 -8.11
C PRO A 60 18.14 14.60 -6.91
N GLN A 61 17.75 15.88 -6.91
CA GLN A 61 17.97 16.85 -5.85
C GLN A 61 16.86 16.83 -4.78
N GLY A 62 15.79 16.05 -5.00
CA GLY A 62 14.64 15.90 -4.10
C GLY A 62 13.56 16.97 -4.26
N ASN A 63 13.60 17.80 -5.31
CA ASN A 63 12.53 18.74 -5.61
C ASN A 63 11.44 18.09 -6.45
N ILE A 64 10.21 18.59 -6.34
CA ILE A 64 9.08 18.13 -7.15
C ILE A 64 9.27 18.60 -8.60
N ALA A 65 9.64 17.67 -9.48
CA ALA A 65 9.82 17.92 -10.90
C ALA A 65 8.47 17.93 -11.66
N GLU A 66 7.57 17.04 -11.27
CA GLU A 66 6.28 16.85 -11.93
C GLU A 66 5.23 16.33 -10.93
N ARG A 67 4.00 16.79 -11.08
CA ARG A 67 2.83 16.25 -10.36
C ARG A 67 1.82 15.70 -11.36
N LYS A 68 1.30 14.50 -11.12
CA LYS A 68 0.24 13.90 -11.93
C LYS A 68 -0.96 13.58 -11.03
N ASP A 69 -2.11 14.16 -11.35
CA ASP A 69 -3.37 13.88 -10.68
C ASP A 69 -4.21 13.02 -11.61
N ALA A 70 -4.66 11.85 -11.16
CA ALA A 70 -5.46 10.92 -11.95
C ALA A 70 -6.77 10.61 -11.23
N ALA A 71 -7.87 10.57 -11.98
CA ALA A 71 -9.16 10.17 -11.41
C ALA A 71 -9.13 8.70 -10.96
N LYS A 72 -8.47 7.84 -11.74
CA LYS A 72 -8.24 6.43 -11.42
C LYS A 72 -6.79 6.04 -11.71
N ALA A 73 -6.24 5.17 -10.87
CA ALA A 73 -4.96 4.53 -11.13
C ALA A 73 -5.04 3.02 -10.85
N PHE A 74 -4.52 2.22 -11.78
CA PHE A 74 -4.53 0.76 -11.70
C PHE A 74 -3.09 0.24 -11.62
N LEU A 75 -2.82 -0.63 -10.66
CA LEU A 75 -1.53 -1.30 -10.55
C LEU A 75 -1.44 -2.42 -11.59
N ARG A 76 -0.48 -2.29 -12.50
CA ARG A 76 -0.10 -3.33 -13.47
C ARG A 76 1.30 -3.85 -13.11
N ASP A 77 1.74 -4.86 -13.84
CA ASP A 77 3.09 -5.40 -13.65
C ASP A 77 4.14 -4.36 -14.10
N GLY A 78 4.84 -3.77 -13.14
CA GLY A 78 5.92 -2.79 -13.35
C GLY A 78 5.49 -1.32 -13.55
N TYR A 79 4.19 -1.00 -13.58
CA TYR A 79 3.73 0.39 -13.71
C TYR A 79 2.32 0.62 -13.15
N TRP A 80 2.05 1.86 -12.76
CA TRP A 80 0.70 2.39 -12.58
C TRP A 80 0.15 2.87 -13.91
N GLU A 81 -1.04 2.40 -14.26
CA GLU A 81 -1.84 2.90 -15.37
C GLU A 81 -2.81 3.96 -14.84
N LEU A 82 -2.61 5.21 -15.27
CA LEU A 82 -3.40 6.36 -14.82
C LEU A 82 -4.46 6.68 -15.88
N GLN A 83 -5.67 7.03 -15.44
CA GLN A 83 -6.77 7.48 -16.28
C GLN A 83 -7.27 8.86 -15.86
N ASP A 84 -7.67 9.66 -16.84
CA ASP A 84 -8.11 11.06 -16.68
C ASP A 84 -7.09 11.90 -15.90
N VAL A 85 -5.92 12.07 -16.53
CA VAL A 85 -4.71 12.58 -15.89
C VAL A 85 -4.53 14.06 -16.15
N LYS A 86 -4.21 14.83 -15.11
CA LYS A 86 -3.72 16.20 -15.19
C LYS A 86 -2.27 16.22 -14.76
N VAL A 87 -1.39 16.54 -15.71
CA VAL A 87 0.05 16.67 -15.48
C VAL A 87 0.39 18.13 -15.26
N PHE A 88 1.02 18.42 -14.13
CA PHE A 88 1.53 19.72 -13.72
C PHE A 88 3.06 19.68 -13.79
N LYS A 89 3.63 20.46 -14.70
CA LYS A 89 5.08 20.53 -14.89
C LYS A 89 5.50 21.96 -15.23
N ALA A 90 6.39 22.52 -14.42
CA ALA A 90 6.95 23.87 -14.62
C ALA A 90 5.88 24.95 -14.91
N GLY A 91 4.75 24.91 -14.18
CA GLY A 91 3.65 25.87 -14.33
C GLY A 91 2.67 25.58 -15.48
N ASN A 92 2.95 24.59 -16.33
CA ASN A 92 2.02 24.14 -17.37
C ASN A 92 1.13 23.00 -16.88
N ILE A 93 -0.13 23.02 -17.31
CA ILE A 93 -1.11 21.96 -17.03
C ILE A 93 -1.47 21.30 -18.35
N ARG A 94 -1.30 19.97 -18.41
CA ARG A 94 -1.71 19.16 -19.56
C ARG A 94 -2.68 18.08 -19.11
N ALA A 95 -3.84 18.02 -19.76
CA ALA A 95 -4.76 16.91 -19.61
C ALA A 95 -4.40 15.78 -20.58
N LEU A 96 -4.42 14.54 -20.09
CA LEU A 96 -4.19 13.31 -20.84
C LEU A 96 -5.29 12.32 -20.48
N ALA A 97 -5.79 11.58 -21.46
CA ALA A 97 -6.76 10.51 -21.19
C ALA A 97 -6.10 9.37 -20.37
N THR A 98 -4.86 9.04 -20.69
CA THR A 98 -4.09 7.97 -20.04
C THR A 98 -2.63 8.35 -19.87
N ASP A 99 -2.00 7.89 -18.81
CA ASP A 99 -0.55 8.03 -18.58
C ASP A 99 -0.01 6.81 -17.81
N LYS A 100 1.31 6.64 -17.78
CA LYS A 100 1.96 5.54 -17.06
C LYS A 100 3.05 6.07 -16.13
N VAL A 101 3.13 5.51 -14.93
CA VAL A 101 4.20 5.80 -13.96
C VAL A 101 4.86 4.48 -13.57
N PRO A 102 6.18 4.30 -13.83
CA PRO A 102 6.89 3.10 -13.43
C PRO A 102 6.78 2.84 -11.92
N THR A 103 6.69 1.57 -11.54
CA THR A 103 6.69 1.16 -10.13
C THR A 103 7.37 -0.18 -9.97
N ASN A 104 8.10 -0.33 -8.86
CA ASN A 104 8.63 -1.62 -8.44
C ASN A 104 7.64 -2.39 -7.55
N LEU A 105 6.43 -1.84 -7.30
CA LEU A 105 5.37 -2.51 -6.56
C LEU A 105 4.78 -3.60 -7.42
N LYS A 106 4.83 -4.84 -6.94
CA LYS A 106 4.06 -5.91 -7.56
C LYS A 106 2.66 -6.00 -6.94
N PRO A 107 1.61 -6.24 -7.75
CA PRO A 107 0.25 -6.50 -7.31
C PRO A 107 0.14 -7.44 -6.10
N GLU A 108 0.93 -8.52 -6.13
CA GLU A 108 1.02 -9.54 -5.08
C GLU A 108 1.42 -8.98 -3.70
N PHE A 109 2.25 -7.94 -3.62
CA PHE A 109 2.71 -7.37 -2.34
C PHE A 109 1.75 -6.34 -1.74
N VAL A 110 0.94 -5.68 -2.57
CA VAL A 110 -0.05 -4.71 -2.08
C VAL A 110 -1.20 -5.43 -1.36
N GLN A 111 -1.64 -6.58 -1.90
CA GLN A 111 -2.62 -7.44 -1.27
C GLN A 111 -2.12 -8.02 0.06
N GLU A 112 -0.85 -8.41 0.12
CA GLU A 112 -0.25 -8.99 1.34
C GLU A 112 0.00 -7.98 2.46
N ARG A 113 0.23 -6.69 2.13
CA ARG A 113 0.37 -5.61 3.12
C ARG A 113 -0.91 -5.35 3.93
N LEU A 114 -2.06 -5.80 3.44
CA LEU A 114 -3.36 -5.76 4.14
C LEU A 114 -3.70 -7.09 4.82
N ALA A 115 -2.96 -8.16 4.55
CA ALA A 115 -3.10 -9.41 5.27
C ALA A 115 -2.47 -9.27 6.65
N ARG A 116 -3.23 -9.64 7.68
CA ARG A 116 -2.70 -9.67 9.05
C ARG A 116 -1.58 -10.71 9.10
N PRO A 117 -0.42 -10.43 9.71
CA PRO A 117 0.66 -11.40 9.85
C PRO A 117 0.16 -12.75 10.39
N GLU A 118 -0.84 -12.73 11.28
CA GLU A 118 -1.45 -13.94 11.86
C GLU A 118 -2.17 -14.85 10.84
N THR A 119 -2.58 -14.31 9.68
CA THR A 119 -3.29 -15.08 8.62
C THR A 119 -2.36 -15.75 7.62
N ILE A 120 -1.04 -15.50 7.73
CA ILE A 120 -0.05 -16.02 6.79
C ILE A 120 0.44 -17.40 7.28
N PRO A 121 0.49 -18.41 6.40
CA PRO A 121 1.05 -19.71 6.77
C PRO A 121 2.51 -19.59 7.21
N PHE A 122 2.88 -20.35 8.25
CA PHE A 122 4.22 -20.32 8.85
C PHE A 122 5.37 -20.45 7.82
N TYR A 123 5.21 -21.34 6.84
CA TYR A 123 6.24 -21.61 5.82
C TYR A 123 6.47 -20.45 4.84
N GLU A 124 5.51 -19.52 4.71
CA GLU A 124 5.65 -18.35 3.82
C GLU A 124 6.26 -17.14 4.52
N LEU A 125 6.24 -17.09 5.85
CA LEU A 125 6.72 -15.95 6.64
C LEU A 125 8.19 -15.60 6.33
N PRO A 126 9.15 -16.55 6.27
CA PRO A 126 10.55 -16.22 5.98
C PRO A 126 10.73 -15.51 4.63
N ARG A 127 10.08 -16.03 3.57
CA ARG A 127 10.12 -15.45 2.23
C ARG A 127 9.56 -14.03 2.23
N LYS A 128 8.42 -13.82 2.90
CA LYS A 128 7.78 -12.50 2.97
C LYS A 128 8.59 -11.48 3.75
N ILE A 129 9.27 -11.90 4.83
CA ILE A 129 10.19 -11.04 5.59
C ILE A 129 11.37 -10.60 4.71
N GLU A 130 11.96 -11.52 3.95
CA GLU A 130 13.09 -11.22 3.07
C GLU A 130 12.71 -10.24 1.97
N VAL A 131 11.56 -10.46 1.34
CA VAL A 131 11.05 -9.58 0.29
C VAL A 131 10.64 -8.21 0.86
N ALA A 132 9.97 -8.16 2.00
CA ALA A 132 9.64 -6.88 2.64
C ALA A 132 10.90 -6.07 2.97
N ARG A 133 11.99 -6.73 3.43
CA ARG A 133 13.28 -6.08 3.69
C ARG A 133 13.97 -5.61 2.41
N SER A 134 13.93 -6.37 1.31
CA SER A 134 14.54 -5.97 0.05
C SER A 134 13.88 -4.71 -0.55
N PHE A 135 12.60 -4.50 -0.26
CA PHE A 135 11.87 -3.28 -0.62
C PHE A 135 11.98 -2.14 0.43
N GLY A 136 12.79 -2.30 1.49
CA GLY A 136 12.95 -1.29 2.54
C GLY A 136 11.69 -1.08 3.41
N LEU A 137 10.77 -2.04 3.41
CA LEU A 137 9.51 -1.97 4.16
C LEU A 137 9.72 -2.46 5.59
N LYS A 138 8.90 -1.95 6.53
CA LYS A 138 8.90 -2.41 7.92
C LYS A 138 8.40 -3.88 7.99
N ALA A 139 9.33 -4.83 8.06
CA ALA A 139 9.05 -6.26 8.14
C ALA A 139 8.82 -6.78 9.57
N ASN A 140 8.91 -5.90 10.59
CA ASN A 140 8.92 -6.28 12.00
C ASN A 140 7.67 -7.06 12.44
N ALA A 141 6.50 -6.76 11.88
CA ALA A 141 5.26 -7.46 12.23
C ALA A 141 5.30 -8.94 11.78
N PHE A 142 5.85 -9.21 10.59
CA PHE A 142 6.04 -10.57 10.09
C PHE A 142 7.13 -11.32 10.87
N ALA A 143 8.23 -10.63 11.21
CA ALA A 143 9.29 -11.20 12.04
C ALA A 143 8.79 -11.57 13.44
N MET A 144 8.05 -10.67 14.10
CA MET A 144 7.46 -10.93 15.42
C MET A 144 6.50 -12.12 15.40
N GLN A 145 5.68 -12.25 14.35
CA GLN A 145 4.80 -13.40 14.19
C GLN A 145 5.60 -14.70 14.00
N PHE A 146 6.65 -14.68 13.19
CA PHE A 146 7.53 -15.82 13.00
C PHE A 146 8.18 -16.25 14.32
N ASP A 147 8.76 -15.30 15.06
CA ASP A 147 9.40 -15.55 16.35
C ASP A 147 8.40 -16.10 17.38
N SER A 148 7.16 -15.59 17.39
CA SER A 148 6.09 -16.09 18.27
C SER A 148 5.73 -17.55 17.96
N LEU A 149 5.62 -17.92 16.68
CA LEU A 149 5.33 -19.29 16.26
C LEU A 149 6.48 -20.26 16.59
N VAL A 150 7.74 -19.80 16.48
CA VAL A 150 8.91 -20.60 16.86
C VAL A 150 9.00 -20.79 18.37
N ALA A 151 8.56 -19.82 19.18
CA ALA A 151 8.55 -19.93 20.64
C ALA A 151 7.47 -20.90 21.18
N LEU A 152 6.37 -21.08 20.44
CA LEU A 152 5.20 -21.87 20.84
C LEU A 152 5.51 -23.33 21.25
N PRO A 153 6.30 -24.12 20.49
CA PRO A 153 6.66 -25.48 20.92
C PRO A 153 7.47 -25.52 22.22
N PHE A 154 8.39 -24.57 22.44
CA PHE A 154 9.16 -24.50 23.69
C PHE A 154 8.26 -24.16 24.88
N LEU A 155 7.28 -23.28 24.67
CA LEU A 155 6.30 -22.92 25.67
C LEU A 155 5.43 -24.14 26.05
N LEU A 156 5.01 -24.95 25.07
CA LEU A 156 4.27 -26.18 25.33
C LEU A 156 5.11 -27.16 26.17
N VAL A 157 6.40 -27.36 25.86
CA VAL A 157 7.30 -28.20 26.66
C VAL A 157 7.41 -27.67 28.09
N ALA A 158 7.62 -26.37 28.27
CA ALA A 158 7.70 -25.77 29.60
C ALA A 158 6.40 -25.96 30.40
N MET A 159 5.24 -25.75 29.77
CA MET A 159 3.94 -25.98 30.41
C MET A 159 3.75 -27.44 30.83
N THR A 160 4.18 -28.40 30.01
CA THR A 160 4.12 -29.83 30.39
C THR A 160 5.03 -30.17 31.56
N LEU A 161 6.21 -29.55 31.66
CA LEU A 161 7.14 -29.75 32.76
C LEU A 161 6.63 -29.15 34.08
N ILE A 162 5.90 -28.04 34.04
CA ILE A 162 5.30 -27.41 35.23
C ILE A 162 4.09 -28.21 35.74
N ALA A 163 3.38 -28.89 34.84
CA ALA A 163 2.18 -29.66 35.19
C ALA A 163 2.46 -31.06 35.75
N ALA A 164 3.70 -31.56 35.63
CA ALA A 164 4.13 -32.88 36.08
C ALA A 164 4.66 -32.85 37.52
#